data_AF-A0A441I2N5-F1
#
_entry.id   AF-A0A441I2N5-F1
#
_cell.length_a   1.000
_cell.length_b   1.000
_cell.length_c   1.000
_cell.angle_alpha   90.00
_cell.angle_beta   90.00
_cell.angle_gamma   90.00
#
_symmetry.space_group_name_H-M   'P 1'
#
loop_
_entity.id
_entity.type
_entity.pdbx_description
1 polymer ?
#
loop_
_entity_poly.entity_id
_entity_poly.type
_entity_poly.pdbx_seq_one_letter_code
_entity_poly.pdbx_strand_id
1 'polypeptide(L)'
;MGKREVYDYNYRVICVDAHGNCIERIGEMNGFAVADAAFEAALTQWTNSTVVLREGARRVKTARTGSYDAKTQTVPVLSRES
;
A
#
# COMPACT_ATOMS: atom_id res chain seq x y z
N MET A 1 11.44 17.43 18.51
CA MET A 1 10.73 18.12 17.41
C MET A 1 10.44 17.10 16.32
N GLY A 2 9.20 16.67 16.17
CA GLY A 2 8.82 15.77 15.08
C GLY A 2 8.89 16.51 13.75
N LYS A 3 9.68 16.01 12.79
CA LYS A 3 9.66 16.52 11.41
C LYS A 3 8.23 16.37 10.89
N ARG A 4 7.54 17.50 10.64
CA ARG A 4 6.33 17.49 9.81
C ARG A 4 6.77 17.04 8.43
N GLU A 5 6.41 15.82 8.04
CA GLU A 5 6.52 15.41 6.65
C GLU A 5 5.61 16.33 5.84
N VAL A 6 6.18 17.06 4.88
CA VAL A 6 5.41 17.81 3.90
C VAL A 6 4.98 16.81 2.83
N TYR A 7 3.69 16.80 2.52
CA TYR A 7 3.11 15.88 1.56
C TYR A 7 2.80 16.65 0.27
N ASP A 8 3.57 16.41 -0.79
CA ASP A 8 3.30 16.98 -2.12
C ASP A 8 1.99 16.45 -2.73
N TYR A 9 1.56 15.26 -2.30
CA TYR A 9 0.36 14.57 -2.76
C TYR A 9 -0.47 14.07 -1.59
N ASN A 10 -1.80 14.15 -1.73
CA ASN A 10 -2.73 13.78 -0.67
C ASN A 10 -2.70 12.28 -0.36
N TYR A 11 -2.58 11.43 -1.39
CA TYR A 11 -2.61 9.98 -1.24
C TYR A 11 -1.26 9.34 -1.55
N ARG A 12 -0.94 8.28 -0.80
CA ARG A 12 0.28 7.49 -0.99
C ARG A 12 -0.01 6.02 -0.85
N VAL A 13 0.49 5.22 -1.78
CA VAL A 13 0.54 3.76 -1.66
C VAL A 13 1.96 3.38 -1.26
N ILE A 14 2.10 2.71 -0.13
CA ILE A 14 3.41 2.30 0.42
C ILE A 14 3.40 0.83 0.78
N CYS A 15 4.57 0.18 0.67
CA CYS A 15 4.83 -1.10 1.30
C CYS A 15 5.48 -0.86 2.66
N VAL A 16 5.01 -1.57 3.69
CA VAL A 16 5.52 -1.46 5.06
C VAL A 16 6.12 -2.76 5.57
N ASP A 17 7.10 -2.65 6.46
CA ASP A 17 7.67 -3.78 7.20
C ASP A 17 6.73 -4.27 8.32
N ALA A 18 7.15 -5.31 9.04
CA ALA A 18 6.43 -5.84 10.20
C ALA A 18 6.26 -4.82 11.35
N HIS A 19 7.07 -3.77 11.37
CA HIS A 19 7.02 -2.69 12.36
C HIS A 19 6.20 -1.47 11.86
N GLY A 20 5.65 -1.54 10.65
CA GLY A 20 4.88 -0.46 10.03
C GLY A 20 5.73 0.68 9.45
N ASN A 21 7.04 0.49 9.32
CA ASN A 21 7.92 1.44 8.65
C ASN A 21 7.78 1.29 7.13
N CYS A 22 7.81 2.42 6.43
CA CYS A 22 7.79 2.42 4.96
C CYS A 22 9.08 1.80 4.43
N ILE A 23 8.99 0.66 3.75
CA ILE A 23 10.10 0.05 3.01
C ILE A 23 10.16 0.64 1.60
N GLU A 24 8.99 0.82 0.97
CA GLU A 24 8.90 1.23 -0.42
C GLU A 24 7.72 2.17 -0.62
N ARG A 25 7.91 3.19 -1.46
CA ARG A 25 6.84 4.06 -1.93
C ARG A 25 6.45 3.66 -3.34
N ILE A 26 5.25 3.10 -3.49
CA ILE A 26 4.74 2.53 -4.73
C ILE A 26 4.18 3.63 -5.63
N GLY A 27 3.51 4.62 -5.05
CA GLY A 27 2.98 5.76 -5.79
C GLY A 27 2.42 6.87 -4.91
N GLU A 28 2.37 8.07 -5.48
CA GLU A 28 1.80 9.27 -4.87
C GLU A 28 0.77 9.86 -5.84
N MET A 29 -0.42 10.17 -5.34
CA MET A 29 -1.55 10.61 -6.17
C MET A 29 -2.37 11.70 -5.49
N ASN A 30 -3.00 12.57 -6.28
CA ASN A 30 -3.88 13.63 -5.76
C ASN A 30 -5.35 13.20 -5.60
N GLY A 31 -5.78 12.13 -6.28
CA GLY A 31 -7.16 11.67 -6.27
C GLY A 31 -7.31 10.27 -5.68
N PHE A 32 -8.32 10.10 -4.81
CA PHE A 32 -8.61 8.82 -4.17
C PHE A 32 -8.84 7.70 -5.17
N ALA A 33 -9.64 7.92 -6.23
CA ALA A 33 -9.94 6.87 -7.21
C ALA A 33 -8.68 6.30 -7.90
N VAL A 34 -7.70 7.16 -8.20
CA VAL A 34 -6.43 6.74 -8.80
C VAL A 34 -5.56 6.03 -7.77
N ALA A 35 -5.53 6.54 -6.54
CA ALA A 35 -4.78 5.93 -5.45
C ALA A 35 -5.35 4.54 -5.08
N ASP A 36 -6.66 4.38 -5.15
CA ASP A 36 -7.35 3.12 -4.90
C ASP A 36 -7.09 2.10 -6.00
N ALA A 37 -7.15 2.52 -7.26
CA ALA A 37 -6.78 1.67 -8.39
C ALA A 37 -5.31 1.23 -8.32
N ALA A 38 -4.41 2.12 -7.94
CA ALA A 38 -3.00 1.80 -7.75
C ALA A 38 -2.76 0.88 -6.56
N PHE A 39 -3.52 1.06 -5.48
CA PHE A 39 -3.51 0.16 -4.33
C PHE A 39 -3.92 -1.26 -4.76
N GLU A 40 -5.05 -1.43 -5.46
CA GLU A 40 -5.48 -2.74 -5.95
C GLU A 40 -4.49 -3.35 -6.97
N ALA A 41 -3.91 -2.53 -7.85
CA ALA A 41 -2.85 -2.97 -8.76
C ALA A 41 -1.56 -3.38 -8.03
N ALA A 42 -1.28 -2.82 -6.85
CA ALA A 42 -0.17 -3.23 -6.02
C ALA A 42 -0.42 -4.60 -5.36
N LEU A 43 -1.67 -4.91 -5.01
CA LEU A 43 -1.99 -6.20 -4.39
C LEU A 43 -1.75 -7.39 -5.34
N THR A 44 -1.73 -7.16 -6.65
CA THR A 44 -1.51 -8.21 -7.65
C THR A 44 -0.03 -8.47 -7.94
N GLN A 45 0.86 -7.55 -7.57
CA GLN A 45 2.28 -7.60 -7.95
C GLN A 45 3.22 -7.79 -6.75
N TRP A 46 2.91 -7.17 -5.59
CA TRP A 46 3.78 -7.24 -4.42
C TRP A 46 3.49 -8.51 -3.63
N THR A 47 4.47 -9.42 -3.53
CA THR A 47 4.34 -10.67 -2.78
C THR A 47 4.81 -10.51 -1.34
N ASN A 48 4.22 -11.27 -0.41
CA ASN A 48 4.58 -11.31 1.02
C ASN A 48 4.73 -9.92 1.66
N SER A 49 3.89 -8.98 1.23
CA SER A 49 4.04 -7.55 1.52
C SER A 49 2.82 -7.03 2.26
N THR A 50 3.01 -5.97 3.06
CA THR A 50 1.90 -5.21 3.63
C THR A 50 1.79 -3.90 2.88
N VAL A 51 0.76 -3.77 2.06
CA VAL A 51 0.50 -2.56 1.27
C VAL A 51 -0.48 -1.68 2.03
N VAL A 52 -0.18 -0.39 2.12
CA VAL A 52 -0.98 0.60 2.84
C VAL A 52 -1.28 1.77 1.91
N LEU A 53 -2.55 2.11 1.77
CA LEU A 53 -3.00 3.38 1.23
C LEU A 53 -3.13 4.39 2.37
N ARG A 54 -2.44 5.52 2.27
CA ARG A 54 -2.50 6.64 3.20
C ARG A 54 -3.07 7.88 2.54
N GLU A 55 -3.72 8.71 3.34
CA GLU A 55 -4.10 10.09 3.04
C GLU A 55 -3.38 11.01 4.02
N GLY A 56 -2.30 11.64 3.58
CA GLY A 56 -1.34 12.32 4.48
C GLY A 56 -0.83 11.37 5.58
N ALA A 57 -1.12 11.70 6.84
CA ALA A 57 -0.76 10.88 8.00
C ALA A 57 -1.76 9.76 8.31
N ARG A 58 -2.97 9.80 7.74
CA ARG A 58 -4.04 8.83 8.01
C ARG A 58 -3.85 7.57 7.18
N ARG A 59 -4.08 6.40 7.77
CA ARG A 59 -4.22 5.13 7.04
C ARG A 59 -5.66 5.00 6.55
N VAL A 60 -5.84 4.69 5.27
CA VAL A 60 -7.14 4.57 4.61
C VAL A 60 -7.47 3.11 4.29
N LYS A 61 -6.51 2.36 3.76
CA LYS A 61 -6.64 0.92 3.52
C LYS A 61 -5.32 0.23 3.84
N THR A 62 -5.41 -1.01 4.34
CA THR A 62 -4.26 -1.89 4.52
C THR A 62 -4.60 -3.26 4.00
N ALA A 63 -3.68 -3.89 3.28
CA ALA A 63 -3.83 -5.28 2.87
C ALA A 63 -2.49 -6.01 2.97
N ARG A 64 -2.57 -7.31 3.28
CA ARG A 64 -1.41 -8.20 3.29
C ARG A 64 -1.51 -9.16 2.11
N THR A 65 -0.44 -9.28 1.35
CA THR A 65 -0.34 -10.21 0.23
C THR A 65 0.48 -11.44 0.63
N GLY A 66 0.14 -12.57 0.02
CA GLY A 66 0.86 -13.82 0.19
C GLY A 66 1.95 -14.01 -0.86
N SER A 67 2.47 -15.23 -0.95
CA SER A 67 3.43 -15.61 -1.98
C SER A 67 2.73 -15.82 -3.33
N TYR A 68 3.45 -15.59 -4.42
CA TYR A 68 2.94 -15.88 -5.76
C TYR A 68 2.58 -17.36 -5.88
N ASP A 69 1.34 -17.65 -6.26
CA ASP A 69 0.87 -18.99 -6.54
C ASP A 69 1.08 -19.30 -8.03
N ALA A 70 1.98 -20.23 -8.32
CA ALA A 70 2.32 -20.61 -9.68
C ALA A 70 1.19 -21.36 -10.43
N LYS A 71 0.21 -21.93 -9.72
CA LYS A 71 -0.93 -22.62 -10.33
C LYS A 71 -2.01 -21.63 -10.75
N THR A 72 -2.33 -20.66 -9.89
CA THR A 72 -3.34 -19.64 -10.20
C THR A 72 -2.75 -18.44 -10.93
N GLN A 73 -1.42 -18.33 -10.98
CA GLN A 73 -0.68 -17.19 -11.52
C GLN A 73 -1.06 -15.86 -10.84
N THR A 74 -1.45 -15.91 -9.58
CA THR A 74 -1.92 -14.75 -8.81
C THR A 74 -1.18 -14.61 -7.49
N VAL A 75 -1.19 -13.39 -6.97
CA VAL A 75 -0.79 -13.10 -5.60
C VAL A 75 -2.06 -13.07 -4.74
N PRO A 76 -2.22 -13.98 -3.76
CA PRO A 76 -3.40 -13.99 -2.91
C PRO A 76 -3.35 -12.82 -1.93
N VAL A 77 -4.51 -12.23 -1.64
CA VAL A 77 -4.66 -11.26 -0.55
C VAL A 77 -5.06 -12.02 0.71
N LEU A 78 -4.20 -11.99 1.73
CA LEU A 78 -4.36 -12.73 2.97
C LEU A 78 -5.30 -12.03 3.95
N SER A 79 -5.24 -10.70 3.99
CA SER A 79 -6.10 -9.89 4.87
C SER A 79 -6.31 -8.49 4.28
N ARG A 80 -7.45 -7.87 4.61
CA ARG A 80 -7.80 -6.49 4.27
C ARG A 80 -8.35 -5.78 5.51
N GLU A 81 -7.98 -4.52 5.68
CA GLU A 81 -8.47 -3.61 6.72
C GLU A 81 -8.79 -2.26 6.06
N SER A 82 -9.92 -1.65 6.41
CA SER A 82 -10.42 -0.37 5.86
C SER A 82 -10.87 0.56 6.97
#